data_AF-A0A0C9W813-F1
#
_entry.id   AF-A0A0C9W813-F1
#
_cell.length_a   1.000
_cell.length_b   1.000
_cell.length_c   1.000
_cell.angle_alpha   90.00
_cell.angle_beta   90.00
_cell.angle_gamma   90.00
#
_symmetry.space_group_name_H-M   'P 1'
#
loop_
_entity.id
_entity.type
_entity.pdbx_description
1 polymer ?
#
loop_
_entity_poly.entity_id
_entity_poly.type
_entity_poly.pdbx_seq_one_letter_code
_entity_poly.pdbx_strand_id
1 'polypeptide(L)' 'EKYIKRYGKRKAFHVSSNSSCRQHICSHYDLYKERCAEQNLQENHHAVPRDLV' A
#
# COMPACT_ATOMS: atom_id res chain seq x y z
N GLU A 1 9.39 -3.05 17.75
CA GLU A 1 8.49 -2.88 18.92
C GLU A 1 8.54 -1.52 19.63
N LYS A 2 9.72 -0.91 19.86
CA LYS A 2 9.87 0.38 20.57
C LYS A 2 9.04 1.55 19.99
N TYR A 3 8.81 1.57 18.68
CA TYR A 3 8.08 2.64 17.98
C TYR A 3 6.56 2.59 18.25
N ILE A 4 5.95 1.40 18.20
CA ILE A 4 4.51 1.18 18.48
C ILE A 4 4.18 1.54 19.92
N LYS A 5 5.08 1.21 20.85
CA LYS A 5 4.94 1.51 22.28
C LYS A 5 4.96 3.01 22.58
N ARG A 6 5.63 3.82 21.75
CA ARG A 6 5.80 5.27 21.92
C ARG A 6 4.73 6.11 21.18
N TYR A 7 4.22 5.63 20.05
CA TYR A 7 3.36 6.43 19.16
C TYR A 7 1.97 5.82 18.91
N GLY A 8 1.70 4.64 19.46
CA GLY A 8 0.47 3.90 19.23
C GLY A 8 0.39 3.27 17.84
N LYS A 9 -0.51 2.29 17.67
CA LYS A 9 -0.71 1.58 16.39
C LYS A 9 -1.32 2.47 15.29
N ARG A 10 -1.73 3.70 15.62
CA ARG A 10 -2.58 4.57 14.79
C ARG A 10 -1.84 5.68 14.03
N LYS A 11 -0.56 5.95 14.32
CA LYS A 11 0.24 6.91 13.55
C LYS A 11 0.78 6.27 12.25
N ALA A 12 -0.07 6.31 11.22
CA ALA A 12 0.16 6.42 9.78
C ALA A 12 1.23 5.60 9.02
N PHE A 13 2.19 4.92 9.67
CA PHE A 13 3.38 4.38 8.99
C PHE A 13 3.69 2.92 9.31
N HIS A 14 2.80 2.20 9.99
CA HIS A 14 3.02 0.77 10.22
C HIS A 14 2.60 -0.13 9.05
N VAL A 15 1.60 0.29 8.24
CA VAL A 15 0.98 -0.56 7.20
C VAL A 15 0.57 0.23 5.95
N SER A 16 1.37 1.22 5.50
CA SER A 16 1.11 1.95 4.23
C SER A 16 -0.35 2.41 4.04
N SER A 17 -0.80 3.40 4.81
CA SER A 17 -2.10 4.04 4.56
C SER A 17 -2.00 5.52 4.86
N ASN A 18 -1.20 6.21 4.04
CA ASN A 18 -1.38 7.63 3.80
C ASN A 18 -1.72 7.79 2.31
N SER A 19 -2.46 8.84 1.95
CA SER A 19 -2.89 9.08 0.57
C SER A 19 -1.70 9.19 -0.39
N SER A 20 -0.53 9.62 0.09
CA SER A 20 0.71 9.68 -0.69
C SER A 20 1.27 8.30 -1.04
N CYS A 21 1.18 7.31 -0.15
CA CYS A 21 1.55 5.92 -0.41
C CYS A 21 0.59 5.30 -1.42
N ARG A 22 -0.71 5.60 -1.31
CA ARG A 22 -1.69 5.15 -2.31
C ARG A 22 -1.40 5.75 -3.68
N GLN A 23 -1.17 7.06 -3.76
CA GLN A 23 -0.77 7.71 -5.01
C GLN A 23 0.53 7.14 -5.57
N HIS A 24 1.54 6.93 -4.72
CA HIS A 24 2.82 6.36 -5.13
C HIS A 24 2.67 4.94 -5.71
N ILE A 25 1.86 4.08 -5.07
CA ILE A 25 1.58 2.73 -5.59
C ILE A 25 0.78 2.83 -6.89
N CYS A 26 -0.22 3.71 -6.99
CA CYS A 26 -0.96 3.94 -8.23
C CYS A 26 -0.04 4.42 -9.37
N SER A 27 0.93 5.30 -9.10
CA SER A 27 1.92 5.74 -10.11
C SER A 27 2.88 4.63 -10.56
N HIS A 28 3.03 3.57 -9.77
CA HIS A 28 3.85 2.40 -10.09
C HIS A 28 3.00 1.11 -10.08
N TYR A 29 1.76 1.20 -10.55
CA TYR A 29 0.79 0.11 -10.43
C TYR A 29 1.24 -1.16 -11.15
N ASP A 30 1.90 -1.05 -12.31
CA ASP A 30 2.40 -2.22 -13.05
C ASP A 30 3.40 -3.03 -12.21
N LEU A 31 4.38 -2.35 -11.60
CA LEU A 31 5.37 -2.98 -10.73
C LEU A 31 4.71 -3.60 -9.48
N TYR A 32 3.68 -2.94 -8.94
CA TYR A 32 2.91 -3.48 -7.82
C TYR A 32 2.16 -4.76 -8.23
N LYS A 33 1.51 -4.75 -9.38
CA LYS A 33 0.77 -5.87 -9.94
C LYS A 33 1.67 -7.07 -10.22
N GLU A 34 2.83 -6.85 -10.84
CA GLU A 34 3.83 -7.90 -11.07
C GLU A 34 4.27 -8.55 -9.77
N ARG A 35 4.62 -7.74 -8.76
CA ARG A 35 5.02 -8.26 -7.43
C ARG A 35 3.89 -8.99 -6.71
N CYS A 36 2.65 -8.53 -6.84
CA CYS A 36 1.49 -9.25 -6.31
C CYS A 36 1.32 -10.61 -6.99
N ALA A 37 1.48 -10.69 -8.32
CA ALA A 37 1.43 -11.95 -9.06
C ALA A 37 2.57 -12.91 -8.65
N GLU A 38 3.80 -12.42 -8.52
CA GLU A 38 4.95 -13.22 -8.06
C GLU A 38 4.73 -13.81 -6.66
N GLN A 39 4.11 -13.03 -5.77
CA GLN A 39 3.85 -13.44 -4.38
C GLN A 39 2.51 -14.17 -4.21
N ASN A 40 1.76 -14.41 -5.29
CA ASN A 40 0.39 -14.94 -5.23
C ASN A 40 -0.52 -14.17 -4.26
N LEU A 41 -0.33 -12.85 -4.18
CA LEU A 41 -1.11 -11.96 -3.34
C LEU A 41 -2.20 -11.30 -4.17
N GLN A 42 -3.41 -11.27 -3.61
CA GLN A 42 -4.52 -10.56 -4.21
C GLN A 42 -4.27 -9.04 -4.14
N GLU A 43 -4.43 -8.37 -5.27
CA GLU A 43 -4.24 -6.92 -5.38
C GLU A 43 -5.23 -6.17 -4.47
N ASN A 44 -4.75 -5.13 -3.79
CA ASN A 44 -5.62 -4.32 -2.95
C ASN A 44 -6.49 -3.41 -3.81
N HIS A 45 -7.82 -3.49 -3.69
CA HIS A 45 -8.76 -2.67 -4.46
C HIS A 45 -8.50 -1.15 -4.37
N HIS A 46 -7.89 -0.69 -3.28
CA HIS A 46 -7.53 0.72 -3.12
C HIS A 46 -6.25 1.17 -3.83
N ALA A 47 -5.42 0.23 -4.28
CA ALA A 47 -4.22 0.50 -5.06
C ALA A 47 -4.51 0.50 -6.57
N VAL A 48 -5.67 -0.02 -6.98
CA VAL A 48 -6.11 -0.05 -8.38
C VAL A 48 -6.38 1.39 -8.85
N PRO A 49 -5.73 1.86 -9.93
CA PRO A 49 -5.99 3.16 -10.52
C PRO A 49 -7.46 3.25 -10.98
N ARG A 50 -8.10 4.40 -10.76
CA ARG A 50 -9.48 4.62 -11.20
C ARG A 50 -9.69 4.57 -12.71
N ASP A 51 -8.62 4.78 -13.49
CA ASP A 51 -8.66 4.71 -14.95
C ASP A 51 -8.85 3.28 -15.48
N LEU A 52 -8.55 2.28 -14.64
CA LEU A 52 -8.66 0.85 -14.94
C LEU A 52 -9.91 0.19 -14.33
N VAL A 53 -10.79 0.96 -13.66
CA VAL A 53 -12.04 0.49 -13.01
C VAL A 53 -13.25 0.83 -13.85
#